data_AF-A0A7C3B564-F1
#
_entry.id   AF-A0A7C3B564-F1
#
_cell.length_a   1.000
_cell.length_b   1.000
_cell.length_c   1.000
_cell.angle_alpha   90.00
_cell.angle_beta   90.00
_cell.angle_gamma   90.00
#
_symmetry.space_group_name_H-M   'P 1'
#
loop_
_entity.id
_entity.type
_entity.pdbx_description
1 polymer ?
#
loop_
_entity_poly.entity_id
_entity_poly.type
_entity_poly.pdbx_seq_one_letter_code
_entity_poly.pdbx_strand_id
1 'polypeptide(L)'
;MKDGQKRSIHQNCLKIFWDCLLSSRPCRILNALQALDKEHQTLVLRHLNTIVNDAGCHEEQIVSALTALVVITNTTKDKNYRK
;
A
#
# COMPACT_ATOMS: atom_id res chain seq x y z
N MET A 1 5.46 -33.73 -10.36
CA MET A 1 6.24 -32.53 -9.97
C MET A 1 5.61 -31.26 -10.55
N LYS A 2 4.61 -30.60 -9.92
CA LYS A 2 4.20 -29.21 -10.30
C LYS A 2 3.69 -28.33 -9.14
N ASP A 3 4.03 -28.64 -7.89
CA ASP A 3 3.64 -27.81 -6.73
C ASP A 3 4.55 -26.60 -6.49
N GLY A 4 5.70 -26.51 -7.19
CA GLY A 4 6.65 -25.41 -7.07
C GLY A 4 6.27 -24.12 -7.81
N GLN A 5 5.51 -24.21 -8.91
CA GLN A 5 5.21 -23.05 -9.77
C GLN A 5 4.17 -22.11 -9.15
N LYS A 6 3.15 -22.65 -8.45
CA LYS A 6 2.07 -21.86 -7.85
C LYS A 6 2.54 -20.96 -6.70
N ARG A 7 3.56 -21.39 -5.95
CA ARG A 7 4.08 -20.64 -4.79
C ARG A 7 4.88 -19.39 -5.21
N SER A 8 5.52 -19.43 -6.39
CA SER A 8 6.33 -18.32 -6.93
C SER A 8 5.49 -17.13 -7.41
N ILE A 9 4.35 -17.39 -8.07
CA ILE A 9 3.49 -16.34 -8.62
C ILE A 9 2.87 -15.50 -7.50
N HIS A 10 2.41 -16.14 -6.43
CA HIS A 10 1.73 -15.44 -5.33
C HIS A 10 2.68 -14.48 -4.59
N GLN A 11 3.93 -14.90 -4.35
CA GLN A 11 4.97 -14.05 -3.77
C GLN A 11 5.33 -12.88 -4.68
N ASN A 12 5.35 -13.11 -6.00
CA ASN A 12 5.61 -12.04 -6.97
C ASN A 12 4.48 -11.00 -6.99
N CYS A 13 3.21 -11.44 -6.94
CA CYS A 13 2.07 -10.53 -6.87
C CYS A 13 2.09 -9.65 -5.61
N LEU A 14 2.39 -10.25 -4.45
CA LEU A 14 2.52 -9.53 -3.18
C LEU A 14 3.66 -8.51 -3.23
N LYS A 15 4.83 -8.90 -3.76
CA LYS A 15 5.96 -7.98 -3.92
C LYS A 15 5.59 -6.79 -4.82
N ILE A 16 4.96 -7.04 -5.96
CA ILE A 16 4.53 -6.00 -6.91
C ILE A 16 3.49 -5.08 -6.26
N PHE A 17 2.56 -5.64 -5.47
CA PHE A 17 1.59 -4.86 -4.74
C PHE A 17 2.25 -3.88 -3.77
N TRP A 18 3.19 -4.36 -2.94
CA TRP A 18 3.90 -3.51 -1.99
C TRP A 18 4.80 -2.50 -2.69
N ASP A 19 5.44 -2.85 -3.81
CA ASP A 19 6.21 -1.92 -4.65
C ASP A 19 5.34 -0.78 -5.18
N CYS A 20 4.12 -1.09 -5.64
CA CYS A 20 3.18 -0.08 -6.11
C CYS A 20 2.68 0.81 -4.97
N LEU A 21 2.37 0.22 -3.81
CA LEU A 21 1.79 0.92 -2.66
C LEU A 21 2.81 1.82 -1.95
N LEU A 22 4.06 1.37 -1.82
CA LEU A 22 5.16 2.12 -1.22
C LEU A 22 5.92 2.96 -2.25
N SER A 23 5.39 3.11 -3.46
CA SER A 23 5.97 3.95 -4.50
C SER A 23 5.81 5.44 -4.17
N SER A 24 6.75 6.27 -4.64
CA SER A 24 6.59 7.73 -4.59
C SER A 24 5.56 8.28 -5.60
N ARG A 25 4.98 7.44 -6.47
CA ARG A 25 4.06 7.86 -7.56
C ARG A 25 2.60 7.76 -7.09
N PRO A 26 1.87 8.88 -6.92
CA PRO A 26 0.51 8.86 -6.37
C PRO A 26 -0.46 7.92 -7.11
N CYS A 27 -0.40 7.89 -8.44
CA CYS A 27 -1.26 7.02 -9.25
C CYS A 27 -1.04 5.53 -8.95
N ARG A 28 0.20 5.11 -8.65
CA ARG A 28 0.50 3.69 -8.32
C ARG A 28 -0.07 3.32 -6.95
N ILE A 29 0.09 4.20 -5.97
CA ILE A 29 -0.42 4.03 -4.61
C ILE A 29 -1.94 3.88 -4.64
N LEU A 30 -2.62 4.80 -5.34
CA LEU A 30 -4.07 4.80 -5.44
C LEU A 30 -4.61 3.58 -6.19
N ASN A 31 -3.98 3.21 -7.31
CA ASN A 31 -4.40 2.03 -8.08
C ASN A 31 -4.22 0.74 -7.27
N ALA A 32 -3.11 0.61 -6.54
CA ALA A 32 -2.87 -0.55 -5.67
C ALA A 32 -3.93 -0.62 -4.57
N LEU A 33 -4.25 0.49 -3.90
CA LEU A 33 -5.26 0.52 -2.86
C LEU A 33 -6.67 0.26 -3.42
N GLN A 34 -7.02 0.84 -4.57
CA GLN A 34 -8.34 0.68 -5.20
C GLN A 34 -8.59 -0.72 -5.75
N ALA A 35 -7.51 -1.47 -6.06
CA ALA A 35 -7.62 -2.88 -6.45
C ALA A 35 -8.03 -3.81 -5.29
N LEU A 36 -8.02 -3.31 -4.04
CA LEU A 36 -8.42 -4.05 -2.85
C LEU A 36 -9.86 -3.72 -2.44
N ASP A 37 -10.53 -4.68 -1.80
CA ASP A 37 -11.81 -4.43 -1.11
C ASP A 37 -11.63 -3.55 0.12
N LYS A 38 -12.72 -2.95 0.61
CA LYS A 38 -12.71 -2.01 1.75
C LYS A 38 -12.07 -2.57 3.01
N GLU A 39 -12.28 -3.85 3.30
CA GLU A 39 -11.65 -4.52 4.46
C GLU A 39 -10.13 -4.54 4.31
N HIS A 40 -9.65 -5.00 3.15
CA HIS A 40 -8.23 -5.05 2.82
C HIS A 40 -7.59 -3.66 2.76
N GLN A 41 -8.30 -2.65 2.24
CA GLN A 41 -7.83 -1.26 2.28
C GLN A 41 -7.62 -0.77 3.72
N THR A 42 -8.53 -1.12 4.63
CA THR A 42 -8.44 -0.77 6.06
C THR A 42 -7.24 -1.46 6.71
N LEU A 43 -7.01 -2.74 6.40
CA LEU A 43 -5.84 -3.48 6.87
C LEU A 43 -4.53 -2.85 6.39
N VAL A 44 -4.47 -2.46 5.12
CA VAL A 44 -3.31 -1.77 4.53
C VAL A 44 -3.05 -0.44 5.22
N LEU A 45 -4.08 0.39 5.42
CA LEU A 45 -3.95 1.66 6.14
C LEU A 45 -3.45 1.47 7.57
N ARG A 46 -3.95 0.44 8.27
CA ARG A 46 -3.46 0.11 9.61
C ARG A 46 -1.99 -0.30 9.56
N HIS A 47 -1.61 -1.12 8.58
CA HIS A 47 -0.22 -1.56 8.42
C HIS A 47 0.73 -0.39 8.12
N LEU A 48 0.35 0.53 7.23
CA LEU A 48 1.13 1.74 6.96
C LEU A 48 1.31 2.59 8.23
N ASN A 49 0.26 2.73 9.04
CA ASN A 49 0.37 3.42 10.33
C ASN A 49 1.30 2.67 11.29
N THR A 50 1.27 1.34 11.33
CA THR A 50 2.23 0.56 12.13
C THR A 50 3.66 0.83 11.69
N ILE A 51 3.98 0.81 10.39
CA ILE A 51 5.33 1.08 9.87
C ILE A 51 5.84 2.45 10.32
N VAL A 52 4.99 3.48 10.29
CA VAL A 52 5.37 4.84 10.67
C VAL A 52 5.60 5.00 12.19
N ASN A 53 4.92 4.20 13.01
CA ASN A 53 5.01 4.28 14.47
C ASN A 53 5.94 3.24 15.08
N ASP A 54 6.43 2.27 14.29
CA ASP A 54 7.32 1.23 14.76
C ASP A 54 8.77 1.75 14.81
N ALA A 55 9.32 1.81 16.01
CA ALA A 55 10.68 2.31 16.25
C ALA A 55 11.79 1.41 15.67
N GLY A 56 11.46 0.19 15.24
CA GLY A 56 12.37 -0.74 14.57
C GLY A 56 12.37 -0.64 13.04
N CYS A 57 11.50 0.18 12.44
CA CYS A 57 11.46 0.35 10.99
C CYS A 57 12.59 1.25 10.47
N HIS A 58 13.13 0.91 9.30
CA HIS A 58 14.11 1.73 8.60
C HIS A 58 13.49 3.04 8.10
N GLU A 59 14.26 4.13 8.12
CA GLU A 59 13.82 5.46 7.69
C GLU A 59 13.20 5.46 6.28
N GLU A 60 13.77 4.70 5.34
CA GLU A 60 13.24 4.57 3.97
C GLU A 60 11.82 3.98 3.93
N GLN A 61 11.52 3.03 4.81
CA GLN A 61 10.19 2.43 4.91
C GLN A 61 9.19 3.42 5.53
N ILE A 62 9.62 4.17 6.54
CA ILE A 62 8.82 5.22 7.18
C ILE A 62 8.46 6.30 6.16
N VAL A 63 9.44 6.79 5.38
CA VAL A 63 9.22 7.81 4.34
C VAL A 63 8.25 7.31 3.27
N SER A 64 8.41 6.05 2.83
CA SER A 64 7.53 5.44 1.84
C SER A 64 6.10 5.28 2.36
N ALA A 65 5.94 4.82 3.60
CA ALA A 65 4.63 4.65 4.23
C ALA A 65 3.93 5.99 4.50
N LEU A 66 4.67 7.01 4.95
CA LEU A 66 4.15 8.38 5.09
C LEU A 66 3.68 8.94 3.74
N THR A 67 4.46 8.74 2.68
CA THR A 67 4.08 9.18 1.33
C THR A 67 2.77 8.53 0.89
N ALA A 68 2.63 7.23 1.11
CA ALA A 68 1.40 6.51 0.81
C ALA A 68 0.20 7.05 1.60
N LEU A 69 0.35 7.23 2.92
CA LEU A 69 -0.70 7.79 3.77
C LEU A 69 -1.14 9.19 3.32
N VAL A 70 -0.19 10.08 3.02
CA VAL A 70 -0.49 11.45 2.56
C VAL A 70 -1.29 11.42 1.25
N VAL A 71 -0.86 10.63 0.27
CA VAL A 71 -1.57 10.51 -1.02
C VAL A 71 -2.98 9.99 -0.83
N ILE A 72 -3.16 8.97 0.01
CA ILE A 72 -4.46 8.36 0.27
C ILE A 72 -5.38 9.36 0.98
N THR A 73 -4.91 10.02 2.03
CA THR A 73 -5.68 11.01 2.79
C THR A 73 -6.05 12.24 1.95
N ASN A 74 -5.15 12.73 1.09
CA ASN A 74 -5.45 13.88 0.23
C ASN A 74 -6.50 13.51 -0.83
N THR A 75 -6.45 12.29 -1.36
CA THR A 75 -7.43 11.81 -2.34
C THR A 75 -8.81 11.58 -1.73
N THR A 76 -8.90 11.08 -0.49
CA THR A 76 -10.19 10.90 0.19
C THR A 76 -10.83 12.23 0.58
N LYS A 77 -10.02 13.25 0.92
CA LYS A 77 -10.50 14.62 1.13
C LYS A 77 -11.04 15.22 -0.17
N ASP A 78 -10.35 15.06 -1.29
CA ASP A 78 -10.77 15.61 -2.60
C ASP A 78 -12.12 15.05 -3.08
N LYS A 79 -12.37 13.75 -2.89
CA LYS A 79 -13.67 13.11 -3.22
C LYS A 79 -14.86 13.68 -2.45
N ASN A 80 -14.62 14.38 -1.33
CA ASN A 80 -15.68 14.94 -0.50
C ASN A 80 -16.09 16.38 -0.89
N TYR A 81 -15.40 17.00 -1.86
CA TYR A 81 -15.69 18.36 -2.35
C TYR A 81 -16.38 18.42 -3.72
N ARG A 82 -16.77 17.28 -4.30
CA ARG A 82 -17.63 17.20 -5.50
C ARG A 82 -19.06 16.76 -5.15
N LYS A 83 -19.74 17.50 -4.27
CA LYS A 83 -21.19 17.47 -4.15
C LYS A 83 -21.75 18.87 -4.34
#